data_AF-A0AAN5CBE2-F1
#
_entry.id   AF-A0AAN5CBE2-F1
#
_cell.length_a   1.000
_cell.length_b   1.000
_cell.length_c   1.000
_cell.angle_alpha   90.00
_cell.angle_beta   90.00
_cell.angle_gamma   90.00
#
_symmetry.space_group_name_H-M   'P 1'
#
loop_
_entity.id
_entity.type
_entity.pdbx_description
1 polymer ?
#
loop_
_entity_poly.entity_id
_entity_poly.type
_entity_poly.pdbx_seq_one_letter_code
_entity_poly.pdbx_strand_id
1 'polypeptide(L)'
;MSEADNILKKAGLYMDDLHRLRLLAPDAWETTTALSEQSKEFASILESFLASSGNLIKTFEEVAALVEAERLRAMSLKSQLAAVARGGGDADSKRGQIQVLIRQKEVELERLRTELEAAAKVEAEQREFIQRFNAS
;
A
#
# COMPACT_ATOMS: atom_id res chain seq x y z
N MET A 1 -31.70 70.62 18.82
CA MET A 1 -30.29 70.76 18.42
C MET A 1 -29.91 72.21 18.59
N SER A 2 -28.96 72.49 19.49
CA SER A 2 -28.60 73.86 19.88
C SER A 2 -27.86 74.55 18.73
N GLU A 3 -28.04 75.85 18.56
CA GLU A 3 -27.37 76.66 17.52
C GLU A 3 -25.83 76.54 17.61
N ALA A 4 -25.32 76.26 18.81
CA ALA A 4 -23.92 75.92 19.07
C ALA A 4 -23.43 74.63 18.39
N ASP A 5 -24.27 73.58 18.30
CA ASP A 5 -23.91 72.31 17.66
C ASP A 5 -23.73 72.48 16.14
N ASN A 6 -24.50 73.38 15.54
CA ASN A 6 -24.39 73.69 14.11
C ASN A 6 -23.13 74.52 13.79
N ILE A 7 -22.70 75.41 14.70
CA ILE A 7 -21.45 76.16 14.55
C ILE A 7 -20.24 75.23 14.69
N LEU A 8 -20.28 74.32 15.66
CA LEU A 8 -19.24 73.31 15.86
C LEU A 8 -19.13 72.36 14.66
N LYS A 9 -20.25 71.84 14.15
CA LYS A 9 -20.25 71.01 12.93
C LYS A 9 -19.71 71.73 11.71
N LYS A 10 -19.99 73.04 11.54
CA LYS A 10 -19.41 73.86 10.46
C LYS A 10 -17.90 74.06 10.60
N ALA A 11 -17.37 74.03 11.82
CA ALA A 11 -15.94 74.06 12.12
C ALA A 11 -15.27 72.67 12.09
N GLY A 12 -16.02 71.60 11.77
CA GLY A 12 -15.52 70.22 11.78
C GLY A 12 -15.34 69.63 13.19
N LEU A 13 -15.96 70.23 14.19
CA LEU A 13 -15.87 69.84 15.60
C LEU A 13 -17.19 69.20 16.05
N TYR A 14 -17.07 68.11 16.81
CA TYR A 14 -18.19 67.37 17.37
C TYR A 14 -18.05 67.34 18.90
N MET A 15 -19.15 67.48 19.62
CA MET A 15 -19.19 67.24 21.06
C MET A 15 -19.63 65.80 21.31
N ASP A 16 -18.92 65.10 22.18
CA ASP A 16 -19.32 63.77 22.65
C ASP A 16 -20.31 63.83 23.83
N ASP A 17 -20.83 62.66 24.23
CA ASP A 17 -21.78 62.52 25.34
C ASP A 17 -21.20 62.91 26.72
N LEU A 18 -19.88 63.17 26.81
CA LEU A 18 -19.18 63.67 27.99
C LEU A 18 -18.80 65.16 27.84
N HIS A 19 -19.37 65.88 26.87
CA HIS A 19 -19.12 67.28 26.56
C HIS A 19 -17.65 67.60 26.22
N ARG A 20 -16.92 66.65 25.65
CA ARG A 20 -15.56 66.85 25.16
C ARG A 20 -15.59 67.17 23.66
N LEU A 21 -14.77 68.15 23.27
CA LEU A 21 -14.54 68.51 21.87
C LEU A 21 -13.75 67.40 21.17
N ARG A 22 -14.29 66.89 20.06
CA ARG A 22 -13.69 65.89 19.18
C ARG A 22 -13.60 66.40 17.74
N LEU A 23 -12.53 65.99 17.06
CA LEU A 23 -12.29 66.31 15.65
C LEU A 23 -13.03 65.34 14.70
N LEU A 24 -13.53 64.22 15.23
CA LEU A 24 -14.23 63.18 14.48
C LEU A 24 -15.60 62.93 15.12
N ALA A 25 -16.61 62.67 14.29
CA ALA A 25 -17.94 62.31 14.77
C ALA A 25 -17.85 61.05 15.68
N PRO A 26 -18.50 61.04 16.85
CA PRO A 26 -18.47 59.91 17.78
C PRO A 26 -18.80 58.57 17.10
N ASP A 27 -19.86 58.54 16.28
CA ASP A 27 -20.28 57.35 15.52
C ASP A 27 -19.18 56.84 14.56
N ALA A 28 -18.46 57.76 13.91
CA ALA A 28 -17.37 57.42 12.99
C ALA A 28 -16.13 56.90 13.74
N TRP A 29 -15.87 57.40 14.95
CA TRP A 29 -14.79 56.93 15.80
C TRP A 29 -15.05 55.51 16.33
N GLU A 30 -16.27 55.27 16.83
CA GLU A 30 -16.67 53.96 17.35
C GLU A 30 -16.69 52.88 16.26
N THR A 31 -17.26 53.20 15.09
CA THR A 31 -17.27 52.27 13.95
C THR A 31 -15.86 51.97 13.43
N THR A 32 -14.97 52.97 13.36
CA THR A 32 -13.57 52.75 12.95
C THR A 32 -12.80 51.91 13.97
N THR A 33 -13.05 52.12 15.26
CA THR A 33 -12.38 51.36 16.33
C THR A 33 -12.89 49.91 16.35
N ALA A 34 -14.19 49.70 16.25
CA ALA A 34 -14.80 48.37 16.16
C ALA A 34 -14.32 47.61 14.90
N LEU A 35 -14.25 48.30 13.75
CA LEU A 35 -13.73 47.71 12.51
C LEU A 35 -12.25 47.33 12.66
N SER A 36 -11.45 48.15 13.36
CA SER A 36 -10.05 47.83 13.64
C SER A 36 -9.89 46.61 14.55
N GLU A 37 -10.72 46.45 15.57
CA GLU A 37 -10.71 45.27 16.44
C GLU A 37 -11.14 44.01 15.68
N GLN A 38 -12.24 44.08 14.95
CA GLN A 38 -12.73 42.97 14.13
C GLN A 38 -11.70 42.54 13.08
N SER A 39 -10.99 43.50 12.47
CA SER A 39 -9.93 43.19 11.52
C SER A 39 -8.75 42.45 12.17
N LYS A 40 -8.40 42.79 13.41
CA LYS A 40 -7.34 42.09 14.17
C LYS A 40 -7.79 40.68 14.58
N GLU A 41 -9.03 40.54 15.02
CA GLU A 41 -9.60 39.23 15.35
C GLU A 41 -9.65 38.33 14.10
N PHE A 42 -10.10 38.87 12.97
CA PHE A 42 -10.13 38.15 11.71
C PHE A 42 -8.72 37.71 11.25
N ALA A 43 -7.71 38.59 11.39
CA ALA A 43 -6.32 38.24 11.10
C ALA A 43 -5.82 37.09 12.00
N SER A 44 -6.11 37.14 13.30
CA SER A 44 -5.76 36.06 14.25
C SER A 44 -6.42 34.73 13.89
N ILE A 45 -7.71 34.75 13.52
CA ILE A 45 -8.44 33.55 13.08
C ILE A 45 -7.82 32.99 11.80
N LEU A 46 -7.47 33.85 10.84
CA LEU A 46 -6.80 33.43 9.61
C LEU A 46 -5.43 32.81 9.88
N GLU A 47 -4.63 33.38 10.78
CA GLU A 47 -3.34 32.81 11.17
C GLU A 47 -3.50 31.42 11.80
N SER A 48 -4.47 31.26 12.71
CA SER A 48 -4.80 29.97 13.31
C SER A 48 -5.26 28.94 12.26
N PHE A 49 -6.10 29.37 11.32
CA PHE A 49 -6.58 28.52 10.23
C PHE A 49 -5.43 28.06 9.33
N LEU A 50 -4.53 28.97 8.93
CA LEU A 50 -3.35 28.65 8.13
C LEU A 50 -2.41 27.69 8.87
N ALA A 51 -2.19 27.89 10.17
CA ALA A 51 -1.38 26.99 10.98
C ALA A 51 -2.00 25.57 11.06
N SER A 52 -3.31 25.49 11.29
CA SER A 52 -4.04 24.22 11.33
C SER A 52 -4.01 23.49 9.98
N SER A 53 -4.23 24.22 8.88
CA SER A 53 -4.14 23.67 7.52
C SER A 53 -2.73 23.18 7.20
N GLY A 54 -1.69 23.92 7.60
CA GLY A 54 -0.30 23.49 7.46
C GLY A 54 0.01 22.21 8.23
N ASN A 55 -0.53 22.06 9.44
CA ASN A 55 -0.39 20.82 10.21
C ASN A 55 -1.13 19.66 9.55
N LEU A 56 -2.34 19.87 9.02
CA LEU A 56 -3.07 18.85 8.28
C LEU A 56 -2.30 18.37 7.06
N ILE A 57 -1.71 19.28 6.27
CA ILE A 57 -0.88 18.92 5.11
C ILE A 57 0.26 17.99 5.54
N LYS A 58 0.99 18.33 6.62
CA LYS A 58 2.06 17.47 7.15
C LYS A 58 1.56 16.09 7.54
N THR A 59 0.41 16.00 8.23
CA THR A 59 -0.17 14.70 8.60
C THR A 59 -0.56 13.89 7.37
N PHE A 60 -1.05 14.52 6.31
CA PHE A 60 -1.35 13.84 5.04
C PHE A 60 -0.08 13.34 4.36
N GLU A 61 1.01 14.10 4.37
CA GLU A 61 2.31 13.68 3.85
C GLU A 61 2.86 12.46 4.61
N GLU A 62 2.77 12.46 5.94
CA GLU A 62 3.17 11.33 6.79
C GLU A 62 2.34 10.07 6.47
N VAL A 63 1.01 10.21 6.37
CA VAL A 63 0.12 9.09 6.02
C VAL A 63 0.43 8.58 4.61
N ALA A 64 0.69 9.45 3.63
CA ALA A 64 1.06 9.05 2.29
C ALA A 64 2.36 8.24 2.28
N ALA A 65 3.37 8.67 3.05
CA ALA A 65 4.63 7.94 3.19
C ALA A 65 4.43 6.54 3.80
N LEU A 66 3.58 6.41 4.82
CA LEU A 66 3.24 5.12 5.44
C LEU A 66 2.53 4.19 4.46
N VAL A 67 1.57 4.71 3.70
CA VAL A 67 0.84 3.93 2.68
C VAL A 67 1.79 3.42 1.60
N GLU A 68 2.72 4.25 1.13
CA GLU A 68 3.67 3.82 0.09
C GLU A 68 4.65 2.77 0.63
N ALA A 69 5.11 2.91 1.88
CA ALA A 69 5.94 1.91 2.54
C ALA A 69 5.21 0.55 2.66
N GLU A 70 3.94 0.57 3.06
CA GLU A 70 3.15 -0.67 3.20
C GLU A 70 2.81 -1.28 1.84
N ARG A 71 2.55 -0.45 0.82
CA ARG A 71 2.37 -0.90 -0.57
C ARG A 71 3.62 -1.64 -1.07
N LEU A 72 4.81 -1.09 -0.85
CA LEU A 72 6.08 -1.73 -1.21
C LEU A 72 6.26 -3.06 -0.46
N ARG A 73 5.93 -3.10 0.83
CA ARG A 73 5.97 -4.33 1.64
C ARG A 73 5.03 -5.40 1.09
N ALA A 74 3.78 -5.03 0.78
CA ALA A 74 2.79 -5.94 0.22
C ALA A 74 3.22 -6.47 -1.16
N MET A 75 3.79 -5.62 -2.01
CA MET A 75 4.34 -6.05 -3.30
C MET A 75 5.51 -7.04 -3.13
N SER A 76 6.40 -6.79 -2.18
CA SER A 76 7.50 -7.72 -1.86
C SER A 76 6.97 -9.08 -1.40
N LEU A 77 6.03 -9.12 -0.45
CA LEU A 77 5.41 -10.35 0.03
C LEU A 77 4.71 -11.11 -1.11
N LYS A 78 3.97 -10.40 -1.97
CA LYS A 78 3.31 -10.99 -3.14
C LYS A 78 4.33 -11.62 -4.11
N SER A 79 5.46 -10.94 -4.34
CA SER A 79 6.55 -11.45 -5.18
C SER A 79 7.16 -12.72 -4.60
N GLN A 80 7.43 -12.74 -3.29
CA GLN A 80 7.95 -13.92 -2.59
C GLN A 80 6.96 -15.09 -2.65
N LEU A 81 5.67 -14.85 -2.41
CA LEU A 81 4.63 -15.87 -2.52
C LEU A 81 4.55 -16.45 -3.93
N ALA A 82 4.61 -15.60 -4.96
CA ALA A 82 4.65 -16.05 -6.35
C ALA A 82 5.90 -16.88 -6.67
N ALA A 83 7.05 -16.55 -6.10
CA ALA A 83 8.28 -17.33 -6.24
C ALA A 83 8.16 -18.71 -5.56
N VAL A 84 7.59 -18.77 -4.35
CA VAL A 84 7.31 -20.04 -3.64
C VAL A 84 6.32 -20.90 -4.42
N ALA A 85 5.24 -20.31 -4.94
CA ALA A 85 4.25 -21.03 -5.75
C ALA A 85 4.86 -21.60 -7.04
N ARG A 86 5.74 -20.84 -7.71
CA ARG A 86 6.50 -21.34 -8.88
C ARG A 86 7.44 -22.49 -8.50
N GLY A 87 8.18 -22.35 -7.40
CA GLY A 87 9.06 -23.43 -6.90
C GLY A 87 8.30 -24.70 -6.51
N GLY A 88 7.08 -24.57 -5.99
CA GLY A 88 6.17 -25.69 -5.73
C GLY A 88 5.72 -26.40 -7.01
N GLY A 89 5.35 -25.64 -8.04
CA GLY A 89 4.99 -26.19 -9.36
C GLY A 89 6.15 -26.94 -10.03
N ASP A 90 7.38 -26.41 -9.92
CA ASP A 90 8.57 -27.09 -10.43
C ASP A 90 8.88 -28.38 -9.67
N ALA A 91 8.65 -28.40 -8.35
CA ALA A 91 8.83 -29.59 -7.53
C ALA A 91 7.81 -30.69 -7.88
N ASP A 92 6.54 -30.34 -8.06
CA ASP A 92 5.49 -31.29 -8.46
C ASP A 92 5.73 -31.85 -9.87
N SER A 93 6.17 -30.99 -10.81
CA SER A 93 6.55 -31.42 -12.16
C SER A 93 7.71 -32.42 -12.13
N LYS A 94 8.78 -32.13 -11.38
CA LYS A 94 9.93 -33.03 -11.20
C LYS A 94 9.51 -34.35 -10.55
N ARG A 95 8.64 -34.32 -9.54
CA ARG A 95 8.12 -35.52 -8.89
C ARG A 95 7.34 -36.40 -9.85
N GLY A 96 6.51 -35.80 -10.71
CA GLY A 96 5.80 -36.51 -11.78
C GLY A 96 6.74 -37.17 -12.79
N GLN A 97 7.77 -36.46 -13.25
CA GLN A 97 8.79 -37.01 -14.16
C GLN A 97 9.51 -38.22 -13.56
N ILE A 98 9.91 -38.14 -12.28
CA ILE A 98 10.55 -39.25 -11.58
C ILE A 98 9.62 -40.47 -11.47
N GLN A 99 8.33 -40.27 -11.17
CA GLN A 99 7.36 -41.36 -11.13
C GLN A 99 7.17 -42.07 -12.47
N VAL A 100 7.13 -41.32 -13.58
CA VAL A 100 7.07 -41.91 -14.92
C VAL A 100 8.33 -42.75 -15.18
N LEU A 101 9.50 -42.24 -14.81
CA LEU A 101 10.77 -42.93 -15.00
C LEU A 101 10.84 -44.23 -14.18
N ILE A 102 10.37 -44.21 -12.93
CA ILE A 102 10.26 -45.40 -12.08
C ILE A 102 9.39 -46.46 -12.77
N ARG A 103 8.20 -46.07 -13.24
CA ARG A 103 7.27 -46.99 -13.89
C ARG A 103 7.82 -47.57 -15.18
N GLN A 104 8.55 -46.79 -15.98
CA GLN A 104 9.25 -47.30 -17.16
C GLN A 104 10.29 -48.36 -16.78
N LYS A 105 11.07 -48.11 -15.71
CA LYS A 105 12.09 -49.07 -15.24
C LYS A 105 11.47 -50.33 -14.65
N GLU A 106 10.35 -50.24 -13.95
CA GLU A 106 9.61 -51.40 -13.47
C GLU A 106 9.12 -52.29 -14.62
N VAL A 107 8.54 -51.69 -15.67
CA VAL A 107 8.10 -52.45 -16.85
C VAL A 107 9.27 -53.10 -17.58
N GLU A 108 10.39 -52.40 -17.74
CA GLU A 108 11.61 -52.94 -18.35
C GLU A 108 12.15 -54.13 -17.54
N LEU A 109 12.14 -54.02 -16.22
CA LEU A 109 12.60 -55.07 -15.31
C LEU A 109 11.72 -56.32 -15.42
N GLU A 110 10.39 -56.17 -15.42
CA GLU A 110 9.47 -57.30 -15.63
C GLU A 110 9.68 -57.97 -16.99
N ARG A 111 9.90 -57.20 -18.05
CA ARG A 111 10.21 -57.74 -19.37
C ARG A 111 11.49 -58.59 -19.34
N LEU A 112 12.56 -58.06 -18.74
CA LEU A 112 13.84 -58.76 -18.61
C LEU A 112 13.73 -60.03 -17.77
N ARG A 113 12.89 -60.03 -16.72
CA ARG A 113 12.60 -61.24 -15.93
C ARG A 113 11.95 -62.32 -16.78
N THR A 114 10.95 -61.97 -17.57
CA THR A 114 10.29 -62.92 -18.49
C THR A 114 11.27 -63.46 -19.54
N GLU A 115 12.11 -62.60 -20.12
CA GLU A 115 13.13 -63.03 -21.09
C GLU A 115 14.15 -63.99 -20.47
N LEU A 116 14.58 -63.72 -19.24
CA LEU A 116 15.52 -64.59 -18.52
C LEU A 116 14.90 -65.96 -18.18
N GLU A 117 13.64 -65.99 -17.75
CA GLU A 117 12.93 -67.24 -17.47
C GLU A 117 12.78 -68.10 -18.75
N ALA A 118 12.42 -67.46 -19.87
CA ALA A 118 12.33 -68.13 -21.17
C ALA A 118 13.69 -68.70 -21.61
N ALA A 119 14.76 -67.92 -21.48
CA ALA A 119 16.12 -68.37 -21.82
C ALA A 119 16.58 -69.53 -20.93
N ALA A 120 16.32 -69.47 -19.62
CA ALA A 120 16.67 -70.54 -18.68
C ALA A 120 15.95 -71.86 -19.02
N LYS A 121 14.68 -71.78 -19.46
CA LYS A 121 13.93 -72.96 -19.92
C LYS A 121 14.56 -73.57 -21.18
N VAL A 122 14.89 -72.75 -22.17
CA VAL A 122 15.55 -73.21 -23.40
C VAL A 122 16.92 -73.84 -23.08
N GLU A 123 17.69 -73.24 -22.16
CA GLU A 123 18.97 -73.80 -21.73
C GLU A 123 18.80 -75.18 -21.07
N ALA A 124 17.78 -75.34 -20.20
CA ALA A 124 17.47 -76.62 -19.58
C ALA A 124 17.11 -77.70 -20.62
N GLU A 125 16.25 -77.37 -21.59
CA GLU A 125 15.89 -78.26 -22.70
C GLU A 125 17.12 -78.67 -23.53
N GLN A 126 18.01 -77.73 -23.83
CA GLN A 126 19.26 -78.02 -24.55
C GLN A 126 20.20 -78.92 -23.74
N ARG A 127 20.33 -78.70 -22.43
CA ARG A 127 21.14 -79.56 -21.54
C ARG A 127 20.59 -80.98 -21.47
N GLU A 128 19.27 -81.14 -21.37
CA GLU A 128 18.64 -82.46 -21.43
C GLU A 128 18.90 -83.16 -22.78
N PHE A 129 18.80 -82.43 -23.89
CA PHE A 129 19.10 -82.97 -25.21
C PHE A 129 20.54 -83.47 -25.32
N ILE A 130 21.51 -82.68 -24.84
CA ILE A 130 22.94 -83.06 -24.81
C ILE A 130 23.15 -84.30 -23.92
N GLN A 131 22.52 -84.36 -22.74
CA GLN A 131 22.62 -85.52 -21.86
C GLN A 131 22.08 -86.80 -22.52
N ARG A 132 20.94 -86.71 -23.21
CA ARG A 132 20.38 -87.85 -23.95
C ARG A 132 21.27 -88.28 -25.11
N PHE A 133 21.91 -87.34 -25.80
CA PHE A 133 22.84 -87.65 -26.89
C PHE A 133 24.13 -88.32 -26.37
N ASN A 134 24.66 -87.88 -25.23
CA ASN A 134 25.87 -88.45 -24.62
C ASN A 134 25.63 -89.78 -23.86
N ALA A 135 24.37 -90.14 -23.58
CA ALA A 135 23.99 -91.38 -22.90
C ALA A 135 23.60 -92.52 -23.87
N SER A 136 23.60 -92.26 -25.18
CA SER A 136 23.45 -93.24 -26.25
C SER A 136 24.80 -93.56 -26.89
#